data_AF-S7WWY0-F1
#
_entry.id   AF-S7WWY0-F1
#
_cell.length_a   1.000
_cell.length_b   1.000
_cell.length_c   1.000
_cell.angle_alpha   90.00
_cell.angle_beta   90.00
_cell.angle_gamma   90.00
#
_symmetry.space_group_name_H-M   'P 1'
#
loop_
_entity.id
_entity.type
_entity.pdbx_description
1 polymer ?
#
loop_
_entity_poly.entity_id
_entity_poly.type
_entity_poly.pdbx_seq_one_letter_code
_entity_poly.pdbx_strand_id
1 'polypeptide(L)'
;MRTLVSSYLIFILFVFTACTSSETEEPKKTAEEIATALLTGASGSQTWSLENGGSVSKDGSTVTADFSGFEIRFIANNAGKTYTSINSNLLFDTNGNWAFSGANFDKIILSGIQPASNKEISFTKNQEKLRLEFVVPAPQNARVNALAGFYVFDLTIIN
;
A
#
# COMPACT_ATOMS: atom_id res chain seq x y z
N MET A 1 60.49 48.33 45.81
CA MET A 1 60.36 47.19 46.75
C MET A 1 58.89 46.81 46.84
N ARG A 2 58.62 45.53 46.56
CA ARG A 2 57.42 44.69 46.79
C ARG A 2 56.29 45.25 47.67
N THR A 3 55.05 45.13 47.19
CA THR A 3 53.87 44.51 47.85
C THR A 3 52.71 44.46 46.82
N LEU A 4 52.27 43.29 46.36
CA LEU A 4 51.28 42.35 46.93
C LEU A 4 49.85 42.58 46.38
N VAL A 5 49.34 41.50 45.76
CA VAL A 5 47.95 41.01 45.84
C VAL A 5 46.89 41.75 45.04
N SER A 6 46.35 41.09 44.01
CA SER A 6 44.91 40.81 43.97
C SER A 6 44.60 39.73 42.92
N SER A 7 44.34 38.53 43.41
CA SER A 7 43.75 37.43 42.64
C SER A 7 42.39 37.84 42.09
N TYR A 8 42.19 37.76 40.78
CA TYR A 8 40.86 37.60 40.20
C TYR A 8 40.79 36.21 39.55
N LEU A 9 40.31 35.27 40.36
CA LEU A 9 39.91 33.94 39.94
C LEU A 9 38.61 34.09 39.15
N ILE A 10 38.70 34.08 37.82
CA ILE A 10 37.52 34.03 36.94
C ILE A 10 37.02 32.59 36.97
N PHE A 11 36.03 32.32 37.82
CA PHE A 11 35.31 31.05 37.87
C PHE A 11 34.21 31.08 36.81
N ILE A 12 34.50 30.62 35.59
CA ILE A 12 33.49 30.40 34.55
C ILE A 12 32.70 29.14 34.96
N LEU A 13 31.52 29.36 35.53
CA LEU A 13 30.54 28.32 35.78
C LEU A 13 29.89 27.96 34.44
N PHE A 14 30.42 26.93 33.77
CA PHE A 14 29.72 26.27 32.66
C PHE A 14 28.46 25.61 33.22
N VAL A 15 27.31 26.25 33.03
CA VAL A 15 26.01 25.61 33.23
C VAL A 15 25.85 24.60 32.10
N PHE A 16 26.08 23.33 32.41
CA PHE A 16 25.63 22.21 31.59
C PHE A 16 24.10 22.27 31.56
N THR A 17 23.53 22.90 30.54
CA THR A 17 22.17 22.58 30.12
C THR A 17 22.19 21.17 29.57
N ALA A 18 21.95 20.20 30.44
CA ALA A 18 21.49 18.88 30.06
C ALA A 18 20.14 19.05 29.36
N CYS A 19 20.19 19.31 28.04
CA CYS A 19 19.06 19.01 27.17
C CYS A 19 18.98 17.49 27.13
N THR A 20 18.29 16.90 28.12
CA THR A 20 17.81 15.53 28.01
C THR A 20 16.72 15.57 26.94
N SER A 21 17.12 15.47 25.68
CA SER A 21 16.22 15.13 24.60
C SER A 21 15.67 13.74 24.92
N SER A 22 14.53 13.72 25.62
CA SER A 22 13.60 12.61 25.50
C SER A 22 13.17 12.60 24.05
N GLU A 23 13.98 11.98 23.20
CA GLU A 23 13.53 11.45 21.93
C GLU A 23 12.44 10.46 22.29
N THR A 24 11.21 10.94 22.35
CA THR A 24 10.03 10.10 22.25
C THR A 24 10.17 9.40 20.91
N GLU A 25 10.73 8.20 20.91
CA GLU A 25 10.70 7.35 19.74
C GLU A 25 9.23 7.18 19.35
N GLU A 26 8.88 7.68 18.17
CA GLU A 26 7.55 7.47 17.62
C GLU A 26 7.25 5.96 17.59
N PRO A 27 6.01 5.53 17.87
CA PRO A 27 5.67 4.11 17.83
C PRO A 27 6.06 3.50 16.49
N LYS A 28 6.97 2.52 16.53
CA LYS A 28 7.40 1.80 15.33
C LYS A 28 6.21 1.05 14.72
N LYS A 29 5.87 1.38 13.48
CA LYS A 29 4.82 0.68 12.72
C LYS A 29 5.13 -0.82 12.60
N THR A 30 4.11 -1.63 12.81
CA THR A 30 4.10 -3.07 12.57
C THR A 30 4.18 -3.38 11.07
N ALA A 31 4.56 -4.61 10.73
CA ALA A 31 4.62 -5.06 9.34
C ALA A 31 3.24 -4.95 8.65
N GLU A 32 2.16 -5.26 9.36
CA GLU A 32 0.80 -5.15 8.85
C GLU A 32 0.40 -3.68 8.59
N GLU A 33 0.76 -2.76 9.47
CA GLU A 33 0.51 -1.32 9.28
C GLU A 33 1.28 -0.77 8.08
N ILE A 34 2.52 -1.21 7.88
CA ILE A 34 3.33 -0.86 6.70
C ILE A 34 2.64 -1.38 5.44
N ALA A 35 2.30 -2.67 5.39
CA ALA A 35 1.63 -3.28 4.25
C ALA A 35 0.27 -2.62 3.95
N THR A 36 -0.49 -2.28 4.99
CA THR A 36 -1.76 -1.56 4.85
C THR A 36 -1.54 -0.19 4.19
N ALA A 37 -0.54 0.57 4.67
CA ALA A 37 -0.21 1.87 4.09
C ALA A 37 0.31 1.81 2.65
N LEU A 38 0.87 0.66 2.21
CA LEU A 38 1.20 0.46 0.79
C LEU A 38 -0.08 0.47 -0.06
N LEU A 39 -1.14 -0.22 0.37
CA LEU A 39 -2.40 -0.29 -0.37
C LEU A 39 -3.26 0.97 -0.23
N THR A 40 -3.35 1.54 0.98
CA THR A 40 -4.33 2.58 1.31
C THR A 40 -3.74 3.99 1.40
N GLY A 41 -2.43 4.13 1.24
CA GLY A 41 -1.74 5.39 1.52
C GLY A 41 -1.82 5.79 3.00
N ALA A 42 -1.24 6.95 3.33
CA ALA A 42 -1.15 7.44 4.71
C ALA A 42 -2.51 7.87 5.31
N SER A 43 -3.48 8.22 4.46
CA SER A 43 -4.84 8.62 4.85
C SER A 43 -5.76 7.44 5.14
N GLY A 44 -5.32 6.20 4.90
CA GLY A 44 -6.18 5.02 5.01
C GLY A 44 -7.19 4.87 3.86
N SER A 45 -7.06 5.64 2.78
CA SER A 45 -7.86 5.51 1.55
C SER A 45 -7.07 5.96 0.33
N GLN A 46 -6.84 5.06 -0.62
CA GLN A 46 -6.11 5.35 -1.85
C GLN A 46 -6.79 4.73 -3.07
N THR A 47 -7.03 5.55 -4.10
CA THR A 47 -7.46 5.09 -5.42
C THR A 47 -6.26 4.84 -6.31
N TRP A 48 -6.28 3.71 -6.99
CA TRP A 48 -5.31 3.26 -7.99
C TRP A 48 -6.01 3.07 -9.32
N SER A 49 -5.43 3.55 -10.41
CA SER A 49 -6.06 3.50 -11.74
C SER A 49 -5.08 3.10 -12.83
N LEU A 50 -5.63 2.88 -14.03
CA LEU A 50 -4.84 2.72 -15.25
C LEU A 50 -4.48 4.06 -15.93
N GLU A 51 -5.01 5.18 -15.43
CA GLU A 51 -4.63 6.50 -15.94
C GLU A 51 -3.13 6.75 -15.70
N ASN A 52 -2.55 7.78 -16.32
CA ASN A 52 -1.15 8.18 -16.09
C ASN A 52 -0.08 7.08 -16.30
N GLY A 53 -0.35 6.10 -17.17
CA GLY A 53 0.63 5.10 -17.60
C GLY A 53 0.53 3.76 -16.88
N GLY A 54 -0.63 3.43 -16.31
CA GLY A 54 -0.94 2.06 -15.90
C GLY A 54 -1.14 1.11 -17.09
N SER A 55 -1.10 -0.20 -16.81
CA SER A 55 -1.30 -1.23 -17.82
C SER A 55 -1.90 -2.52 -17.24
N VAL A 56 -2.58 -3.28 -18.09
CA VAL A 56 -3.04 -4.63 -17.75
C VAL A 56 -2.46 -5.61 -18.76
N SER A 57 -1.87 -6.69 -18.26
CA SER A 57 -1.53 -7.85 -19.09
C SER A 57 -2.22 -9.10 -18.57
N LYS A 58 -2.55 -9.97 -19.52
CA LYS A 58 -3.15 -11.28 -19.28
C LYS A 58 -2.33 -12.31 -20.06
N ASP A 59 -1.78 -13.29 -19.34
CA ASP A 59 -0.93 -14.35 -19.92
C ASP A 59 0.22 -13.79 -20.77
N GLY A 60 0.79 -12.65 -20.34
CA GLY A 60 1.88 -11.95 -21.01
C GLY A 60 1.44 -11.05 -22.19
N SER A 61 0.17 -11.04 -22.57
CA SER A 61 -0.36 -10.15 -23.62
C SER A 61 -1.01 -8.91 -23.01
N THR A 62 -0.73 -7.74 -23.57
CA THR A 62 -1.36 -6.49 -23.13
C THR A 62 -2.85 -6.48 -23.47
N VAL A 63 -3.70 -6.23 -22.47
CA VAL A 63 -5.17 -6.17 -22.57
C VAL A 63 -5.73 -4.89 -21.94
N THR A 64 -4.91 -3.86 -21.72
CA THR A 64 -5.29 -2.59 -21.07
C THR A 64 -6.57 -1.96 -21.64
N ALA A 65 -6.79 -2.07 -22.96
CA ALA A 65 -7.97 -1.51 -23.62
C ALA A 65 -9.29 -2.10 -23.09
N ASP A 66 -9.29 -3.37 -22.65
CA ASP A 66 -10.47 -4.04 -22.10
C ASP A 66 -10.85 -3.52 -20.70
N PHE A 67 -9.94 -2.78 -20.06
CA PHE A 67 -10.07 -2.23 -18.71
C PHE A 67 -10.03 -0.70 -18.72
N SER A 68 -10.35 -0.06 -19.85
CA SER A 68 -10.32 1.41 -19.98
C SER A 68 -11.11 2.09 -18.84
N GLY A 69 -10.45 3.03 -18.14
CA GLY A 69 -11.02 3.71 -16.98
C GLY A 69 -11.09 2.87 -15.70
N PHE A 70 -10.37 1.75 -15.61
CA PHE A 70 -10.33 0.94 -14.40
C PHE A 70 -9.75 1.73 -13.23
N GLU A 71 -10.46 1.62 -12.10
CA GLU A 71 -9.98 2.08 -10.80
C GLU A 71 -10.30 1.03 -9.73
N ILE A 72 -9.42 0.94 -8.75
CA ILE A 72 -9.66 0.25 -7.48
C ILE A 72 -9.22 1.15 -6.33
N ARG A 73 -10.09 1.31 -5.35
CA ARG A 73 -9.80 2.07 -4.13
C ARG A 73 -9.74 1.13 -2.95
N PHE A 74 -8.62 1.12 -2.24
CA PHE A 74 -8.46 0.40 -0.98
C PHE A 74 -8.64 1.35 0.20
N ILE A 75 -9.42 0.91 1.19
CA ILE A 75 -9.74 1.67 2.39
C ILE A 75 -9.42 0.79 3.61
N ALA A 76 -8.74 1.37 4.60
CA ALA A 76 -8.54 0.79 5.92
C ALA A 76 -8.81 1.87 6.98
N ASN A 77 -9.79 1.62 7.84
CA ASN A 77 -10.15 2.50 8.95
C ASN A 77 -10.66 1.67 10.14
N ASN A 78 -11.14 2.34 11.18
CA ASN A 78 -11.65 1.69 12.39
C ASN A 78 -12.87 0.78 12.15
N ALA A 79 -13.60 0.95 11.04
CA ALA A 79 -14.73 0.10 10.66
C ALA A 79 -14.28 -1.16 9.89
N GLY A 80 -13.03 -1.21 9.41
CA GLY A 80 -12.47 -2.38 8.74
C GLY A 80 -11.71 -2.04 7.45
N LYS A 81 -11.48 -3.09 6.65
CA LYS A 81 -10.74 -3.07 5.39
C LYS A 81 -11.69 -3.34 4.22
N THR A 82 -11.98 -2.30 3.45
CA THR A 82 -12.94 -2.36 2.32
C THR A 82 -12.31 -1.89 1.02
N TYR A 83 -12.90 -2.28 -0.11
CA TYR A 83 -12.50 -1.81 -1.44
C TYR A 83 -13.71 -1.46 -2.30
N THR A 84 -13.48 -0.62 -3.30
CA THR A 84 -14.42 -0.36 -4.41
C THR A 84 -13.68 -0.47 -5.73
N SER A 85 -14.34 -0.94 -6.79
CA SER A 85 -13.78 -0.98 -8.14
C SER A 85 -14.79 -0.54 -9.20
N ILE A 86 -14.30 0.02 -10.30
CA ILE A 86 -15.08 0.39 -11.48
C ILE A 86 -14.35 -0.05 -12.75
N ASN A 87 -15.11 -0.20 -13.85
CA ASN A 87 -14.58 -0.59 -15.17
C ASN A 87 -13.67 -1.84 -15.14
N SER A 88 -14.03 -2.79 -14.27
CA SER A 88 -13.27 -4.03 -14.02
C SER A 88 -13.48 -5.11 -15.07
N ASN A 89 -14.29 -4.87 -16.11
CA ASN A 89 -14.69 -5.86 -17.11
C ASN A 89 -15.15 -7.20 -16.48
N LEU A 90 -15.97 -7.10 -15.42
CA LEU A 90 -16.47 -8.23 -14.61
C LEU A 90 -15.39 -9.02 -13.86
N LEU A 91 -14.13 -8.57 -13.83
CA LEU A 91 -13.05 -9.28 -13.13
C LEU A 91 -13.14 -9.11 -11.61
N PHE A 92 -13.55 -7.93 -11.16
CA PHE A 92 -13.68 -7.55 -9.75
C PHE A 92 -15.13 -7.15 -9.44
N ASP A 93 -15.60 -7.51 -8.24
CA ASP A 93 -16.84 -6.95 -7.70
C ASP A 93 -16.71 -5.44 -7.50
N THR A 94 -17.82 -4.71 -7.62
CA THR A 94 -17.82 -3.23 -7.52
C THR A 94 -17.44 -2.74 -6.12
N ASN A 95 -17.64 -3.57 -5.10
CA ASN A 95 -17.22 -3.32 -3.72
C ASN A 95 -17.12 -4.61 -2.92
N GLY A 96 -16.38 -4.57 -1.82
CA GLY A 96 -16.26 -5.67 -0.87
C GLY A 96 -15.29 -5.37 0.26
N ASN A 97 -14.91 -6.41 0.99
CA ASN A 97 -13.85 -6.39 1.98
C ASN A 97 -12.55 -6.92 1.39
N TRP A 98 -11.42 -6.54 1.98
CA TRP A 98 -10.13 -7.16 1.70
C TRP A 98 -9.43 -7.55 2.99
N ALA A 99 -8.61 -8.58 2.93
CA ALA A 99 -7.80 -9.05 4.05
C ALA A 99 -6.45 -9.53 3.55
N PHE A 100 -5.43 -9.53 4.41
CA PHE A 100 -4.15 -10.15 4.07
C PHE A 100 -4.29 -11.67 4.02
N SER A 101 -3.59 -12.30 3.06
CA SER A 101 -3.39 -13.75 3.01
C SER A 101 -1.97 -14.09 3.43
N GLY A 102 -1.82 -15.11 4.28
CA GLY A 102 -0.53 -15.51 4.82
C GLY A 102 0.04 -14.54 5.86
N ALA A 103 1.25 -14.84 6.33
CA ALA A 103 1.90 -14.11 7.42
C ALA A 103 2.83 -12.97 6.97
N ASN A 104 3.15 -12.91 5.67
CA ASN A 104 4.10 -11.94 5.12
C ASN A 104 3.46 -10.59 4.77
N PHE A 105 2.12 -10.51 4.78
CA PHE A 105 1.35 -9.32 4.39
C PHE A 105 1.69 -8.81 2.97
N ASP A 106 2.11 -9.71 2.08
CA ASP A 106 2.46 -9.44 0.67
C ASP A 106 1.35 -9.83 -0.32
N LYS A 107 0.28 -10.42 0.20
CA LYS A 107 -0.91 -10.86 -0.55
C LYS A 107 -2.18 -10.40 0.11
N ILE A 108 -3.19 -10.11 -0.68
CA ILE A 108 -4.55 -9.86 -0.23
C ILE A 108 -5.54 -10.83 -0.86
N ILE A 109 -6.69 -10.98 -0.22
CA ILE A 109 -7.88 -11.61 -0.78
C ILE A 109 -9.00 -10.58 -0.77
N LEU A 110 -9.71 -10.49 -1.90
CA LEU A 110 -10.92 -9.67 -2.03
C LEU A 110 -12.16 -10.56 -1.84
N SER A 111 -13.11 -10.13 -1.02
CA SER A 111 -14.40 -10.82 -0.89
C SER A 111 -15.28 -10.53 -2.11
N GLY A 112 -16.10 -11.49 -2.51
CA GLY A 112 -17.10 -11.28 -3.57
C GLY A 112 -17.36 -12.55 -4.36
N ILE A 113 -17.93 -12.41 -5.55
CA ILE A 113 -18.32 -13.50 -6.44
C ILE A 113 -17.68 -13.46 -7.83
N GLN A 114 -17.04 -12.33 -8.20
CA GLN A 114 -16.36 -12.20 -9.48
C GLN A 114 -15.07 -13.02 -9.54
N PRO A 115 -14.48 -13.26 -10.73
CA PRO A 115 -13.40 -14.23 -10.88
C PRO A 115 -12.12 -13.94 -10.07
N ALA A 116 -11.80 -12.67 -9.78
CA ALA A 116 -10.69 -12.29 -8.91
C ALA A 116 -11.01 -12.43 -7.41
N SER A 117 -12.27 -12.59 -7.04
CA SER A 117 -12.71 -12.72 -5.66
C SER A 117 -12.28 -14.08 -5.08
N ASN A 118 -11.90 -14.07 -3.80
CA ASN A 118 -11.35 -15.22 -3.09
C ASN A 118 -10.07 -15.80 -3.73
N LYS A 119 -9.34 -14.98 -4.50
CA LYS A 119 -8.00 -15.30 -5.01
C LYS A 119 -6.95 -14.56 -4.20
N GLU A 120 -5.80 -15.20 -4.03
CA GLU A 120 -4.62 -14.51 -3.55
C GLU A 120 -4.13 -13.55 -4.63
N ILE A 121 -4.01 -12.28 -4.27
CA ILE A 121 -3.47 -11.22 -5.10
C ILE A 121 -2.18 -10.74 -4.45
N SER A 122 -1.04 -11.10 -5.05
CA SER A 122 0.25 -10.55 -4.65
C SER A 122 0.28 -9.07 -5.01
N PHE A 123 0.83 -8.23 -4.14
CA PHE A 123 0.96 -6.81 -4.42
C PHE A 123 2.35 -6.29 -4.08
N THR A 124 2.83 -5.33 -4.89
CA THR A 124 4.02 -4.55 -4.58
C THR A 124 3.76 -3.09 -4.91
N LYS A 125 4.28 -2.18 -4.09
CA LYS A 125 4.22 -0.74 -4.35
C LYS A 125 5.62 -0.20 -4.55
N ASN A 126 5.80 0.60 -5.59
CA ASN A 126 6.97 1.42 -5.79
C ASN A 126 6.55 2.87 -6.06
N GLN A 127 6.80 3.76 -5.11
CA GLN A 127 6.38 5.17 -5.17
C GLN A 127 4.86 5.29 -5.45
N GLU A 128 4.49 5.85 -6.60
CA GLU A 128 3.11 6.08 -7.02
C GLU A 128 2.57 4.94 -7.88
N LYS A 129 3.28 3.80 -7.95
CA LYS A 129 2.86 2.61 -8.70
C LYS A 129 2.50 1.46 -7.77
N LEU A 130 1.36 0.83 -8.02
CA LEU A 130 0.92 -0.40 -7.39
C LEU A 130 0.83 -1.49 -8.44
N ARG A 131 1.51 -2.61 -8.20
CA ARG A 131 1.44 -3.78 -9.06
C ARG A 131 0.67 -4.89 -8.36
N LEU A 132 -0.34 -5.42 -9.02
CA LEU A 132 -1.16 -6.56 -8.55
C LEU A 132 -0.95 -7.75 -9.48
N GLU A 133 -0.69 -8.93 -8.93
CA GLU A 133 -0.51 -10.17 -9.67
C GLU A 133 -1.35 -11.29 -9.10
N PHE A 134 -2.13 -11.97 -9.95
CA PHE A 134 -3.02 -13.04 -9.52
C PHE A 134 -3.42 -13.97 -10.66
N VAL A 135 -3.91 -15.16 -10.29
CA VAL A 135 -4.41 -16.17 -11.23
C VAL A 135 -5.92 -16.30 -11.08
N VAL A 136 -6.63 -16.17 -12.20
CA VAL A 136 -8.03 -16.58 -12.33
C VAL A 136 -8.06 -17.98 -12.96
N PRO A 137 -8.47 -19.02 -12.21
CA PRO A 137 -8.51 -20.38 -12.76
C PRO A 137 -9.60 -20.49 -13.83
N ALA A 138 -9.38 -21.38 -14.80
CA ALA A 138 -10.42 -21.74 -15.76
C ALA A 138 -11.63 -22.34 -15.01
N PRO A 139 -12.87 -21.95 -15.37
CA PRO A 139 -14.04 -22.58 -14.79
C PRO A 139 -14.06 -24.07 -15.13
N GLN A 140 -14.51 -24.90 -14.20
CA GLN A 140 -14.55 -26.36 -14.38
C GLN A 140 -15.43 -26.79 -15.58
N ASN A 141 -16.31 -25.92 -16.08
CA ASN A 141 -17.16 -26.16 -17.24
C ASN A 141 -16.71 -25.30 -18.44
N ALA A 142 -16.25 -25.98 -19.49
CA ALA A 142 -15.46 -25.47 -20.62
C ALA A 142 -16.13 -24.41 -21.55
N ARG A 143 -17.25 -23.79 -21.16
CA ARG A 143 -17.99 -22.89 -22.05
C ARG A 143 -17.70 -21.40 -21.87
N VAL A 144 -16.88 -20.98 -20.88
CA VAL A 144 -16.56 -19.55 -20.71
C VAL A 144 -15.13 -19.34 -20.18
N ASN A 145 -14.13 -19.28 -21.07
CA ASN A 145 -12.71 -19.08 -20.72
C ASN A 145 -12.24 -17.61 -20.78
N ALA A 146 -13.12 -16.66 -21.09
CA ALA A 146 -12.69 -15.31 -21.47
C ALA A 146 -11.89 -14.57 -20.37
N LEU A 147 -12.19 -14.81 -19.09
CA LEU A 147 -11.55 -14.15 -17.95
C LEU A 147 -10.55 -15.04 -17.18
N ALA A 148 -10.37 -16.29 -17.57
CA ALA A 148 -9.36 -17.15 -16.94
C ALA A 148 -7.97 -16.80 -17.47
N GLY A 149 -6.97 -16.76 -16.60
CA GLY A 149 -5.58 -16.44 -16.95
C GLY A 149 -4.80 -15.87 -15.78
N PHE A 150 -3.51 -15.63 -16.01
CA PHE A 150 -2.65 -14.88 -15.11
C PHE A 150 -2.72 -13.39 -15.45
N TYR A 151 -3.09 -12.57 -14.46
CA TYR A 151 -3.23 -11.13 -14.62
C TYR A 151 -2.11 -10.39 -13.90
N VAL A 152 -1.66 -9.32 -14.55
CA VAL A 152 -0.80 -8.29 -13.97
C VAL A 152 -1.46 -6.94 -14.21
N PHE A 153 -1.76 -6.23 -13.14
CA PHE A 153 -2.20 -4.83 -13.19
C PHE A 153 -1.07 -3.96 -12.65
N ASP A 154 -0.50 -3.12 -13.49
CA ASP A 154 0.37 -2.02 -13.06
C ASP A 154 -0.49 -0.75 -13.01
N LEU A 155 -0.73 -0.24 -11.81
CA LEU A 155 -1.63 0.87 -11.53
C LEU A 155 -0.85 2.08 -11.01
N THR A 156 -1.43 3.26 -11.16
CA THR A 156 -0.87 4.50 -10.60
C THR A 156 -1.86 5.20 -9.69
N ILE A 157 -1.37 6.09 -8.83
CA ILE A 157 -2.22 6.98 -8.03
C ILE A 157 -2.98 7.94 -8.96
N ILE A 158 -4.27 8.17 -8.65
CA ILE A 158 -5.01 9.31 -9.17
C ILE A 158 -4.70 10.52 -8.29
N ASN A 159 -4.17 11.59 -8.88
CA ASN A 159 -3.89 12.86 -8.21
C ASN A 159 -5.11 13.78 -8.24
#